data_AF-K1U0C3-F1
#
_entry.id   AF-K1U0C3-F1
#
_cell.length_a   1.000
_cell.length_b   1.000
_cell.length_c   1.000
_cell.angle_alpha   90.00
_cell.angle_beta   90.00
_cell.angle_gamma   90.00
#
_symmetry.space_group_name_H-M   'P 1'
#
loop_
_entity.id
_entity.type
_entity.pdbx_description
1 polymer ?
#
loop_
_entity_poly.entity_id
_entity_poly.type
_entity_poly.pdbx_seq_one_letter_code
_entity_poly.pdbx_strand_id
1 'polypeptide(L)' 'MCTATTYKTEDFYFGRTLDYECSYGEEIVIMPRNFRLQFL' A
#
# COMPACT_ATOMS: atom_id res chain seq x y z
N MET A 1 -10.05 -12.56 -4.02
CA MET A 1 -9.05 -13.19 -3.13
C MET A 1 -7.75 -12.43 -3.29
N CYS A 2 -7.27 -11.75 -2.24
CA CYS A 2 -6.07 -10.91 -2.32
C CYS A 2 -4.77 -11.71 -2.07
N THR A 3 -3.65 -11.29 -2.67
CA THR A 3 -2.31 -11.88 -2.43
C THR A 3 -1.27 -10.81 -2.13
N ALA A 4 -0.44 -11.01 -1.11
CA ALA A 4 0.72 -10.16 -0.81
C ALA A 4 2.01 -11.00 -0.91
N THR A 5 3.07 -10.41 -1.46
CA THR A 5 4.35 -11.11 -1.64
C THR A 5 5.55 -10.19 -1.46
N THR A 6 6.68 -10.80 -1.15
CA THR A 6 7.99 -10.17 -1.07
C THR A 6 8.94 -10.90 -2.01
N TYR A 7 9.81 -10.18 -2.69
CA TYR A 7 10.81 -10.76 -3.57
C TYR A 7 12.17 -10.11 -3.32
N LYS A 8 13.23 -10.92 -3.23
CA LYS A 8 14.58 -10.46 -2.93
C LYS A 8 15.53 -10.84 -4.06
N THR A 9 16.22 -9.85 -4.61
CA THR A 9 17.35 -10.01 -5.55
C THR A 9 18.58 -9.32 -4.95
N GLU A 10 19.17 -8.36 -5.66
CA GLU A 10 20.10 -7.38 -5.09
C GLU A 10 19.36 -6.39 -4.16
N ASP A 11 18.14 -6.01 -4.56
CA ASP A 11 17.23 -5.17 -3.79
C ASP A 11 16.08 -5.99 -3.17
N PHE A 12 15.26 -5.32 -2.34
CA PHE A 12 14.07 -5.89 -1.73
C PHE A 12 12.79 -5.25 -2.27
N TYR A 13 11.87 -6.09 -2.76
CA TYR A 13 10.59 -5.69 -3.34
C TYR A 13 9.43 -6.18 -2.47
N PHE A 14 8.40 -5.35 -2.36
CA PHE A 14 7.16 -5.67 -1.67
C PHE A 14 5.97 -5.18 -2.49
N GLY A 15 4.92 -6.00 -2.58
CA GLY A 15 3.71 -5.65 -3.31
C GLY A 15 2.55 -6.58 -3.02
N ARG A 16 1.36 -6.22 -3.51
CA ARG A 16 0.14 -7.01 -3.38
C ARG A 16 -0.84 -6.78 -4.52
N THR A 17 -1.75 -7.73 -4.72
CA THR A 17 -2.99 -7.52 -5.49
C THR A 17 -4.10 -7.07 -4.54
N LEU A 18 -5.01 -6.22 -5.02
CA LEU A 18 -6.24 -5.84 -4.33
C LEU A 18 -7.42 -6.32 -5.17
N ASP A 19 -7.85 -7.56 -4.91
CA ASP A 19 -8.90 -8.22 -5.67
C ASP A 19 -10.23 -8.09 -4.93
N TYR A 20 -11.08 -7.17 -5.41
CA TYR A 20 -12.40 -6.86 -4.88
C TYR A 20 -13.44 -6.76 -5.99
N GLU A 21 -14.73 -6.73 -5.63
CA GLU A 21 -15.85 -6.74 -6.59
C GLU A 21 -15.95 -5.45 -7.42
N CYS A 22 -15.44 -4.34 -6.89
CA CYS A 22 -15.39 -3.04 -7.56
C CYS A 22 -14.24 -2.17 -7.03
N SER A 23 -13.89 -1.13 -7.78
CA SER A 23 -12.90 -0.13 -7.38
C SER A 23 -13.56 1.01 -6.61
N TYR A 24 -12.87 1.54 -5.60
CA TYR A 24 -13.34 2.66 -4.79
C TYR A 24 -12.70 4.01 -5.16
N GLY A 25 -11.86 4.05 -6.20
CA GLY A 25 -11.11 5.26 -6.56
C GLY A 25 -9.84 5.39 -5.72
N GLU A 26 -9.12 4.29 -5.57
CA GLU A 26 -7.88 4.21 -4.82
C GLU A 26 -6.79 5.10 -5.45
N GLU A 27 -6.04 5.80 -4.59
CA GLU A 27 -4.98 6.73 -5.00
C GLU A 27 -3.66 6.45 -4.25
N ILE A 28 -2.55 6.92 -4.82
CA ILE A 28 -1.25 6.88 -4.15
C ILE A 28 -1.20 8.02 -3.13
N VAL A 29 -1.03 7.68 -1.85
CA VAL A 29 -0.94 8.66 -0.76
C VAL A 29 0.45 8.64 -0.13
N ILE A 30 1.10 9.81 -0.10
CA ILE A 30 2.39 10.02 0.58
C ILE A 30 2.13 10.94 1.78
N MET A 31 2.24 10.40 2.99
CA MET A 31 2.17 11.19 4.22
C MET A 31 3.54 11.78 4.56
N PRO A 32 3.74 13.12 4.53
CA PRO A 32 5.03 13.71 4.85
C PRO A 32 5.32 13.61 6.36
N ARG A 33 6.61 13.66 6.74
CA ARG A 33 7.08 13.46 8.12
C ARG A 33 6.40 14.32 9.18
N ASN A 34 6.02 15.56 8.85
CA ASN A 34 5.40 16.52 9.78
C ASN A 34 3.87 16.63 9.59
N PHE A 35 3.24 15.68 8.89
CA PHE A 35 1.79 15.62 8.83
C PHE A 35 1.23 15.31 10.22
N ARG A 36 0.41 16.22 10.75
CA ARG A 36 -0.14 16.07 12.10
C ARG A 36 -1.23 15.01 12.11
N LEU A 37 -0.92 13.84 12.66
CA LEU A 37 -1.92 12.82 12.99
C LEU A 37 -2.65 13.24 14.26
N GLN A 38 -3.93 13.62 14.12
CA GLN A 38 -4.80 13.87 15.25
C GLN A 38 -5.42 12.53 15.66
N PHE A 39 -4.90 11.94 16.73
CA PHE A 39 -5.53 10.80 17.38
C PHE A 39 -6.47 11.31 18.49
N LEU A 40 -7.67 10.75 18.55
CA LEU A 40 -8.67 10.99 19.60
C LEU A 40 -8.36 10.17 20.85
#